data_AF-A0A3L7XEE6-F1
#
_entry.id   AF-A0A3L7XEE6-F1
#
_cell.length_a   1.000
_cell.length_b   1.000
_cell.length_c   1.000
_cell.angle_alpha   90.00
_cell.angle_beta   90.00
_cell.angle_gamma   90.00
#
_symmetry.space_group_name_H-M   'P 1'
#
loop_
_entity.id
_entity.type
_entity.pdbx_description
1 polymer ?
#
loop_
_entity_poly.entity_id
_entity_poly.type
_entity_poly.pdbx_seq_one_letter_code
_entity_poly.pdbx_strand_id
1 'polypeptide(L)'
;MTANILPNYIDGAWRAAVAQETLPVTNPATGEVLAHVPLSTAADVGLAASAAQAAFDGWRRTPATARIQFLFKLKRLLEDNMAELARTITLENGKTLEESRGELARAVENVEVACGIPMLMQGDYSEDIARGIDEYMIRQPVGVCATIAPFNFPGMIAFWYLPYALACGNTFILKPAERCPMTMQRVFELLHQLELPKGVVNLVNGGPVAVDAILDHPLVRAVTFVGSTAVARHVYARAAANGKRVQAQGGAKNPVVVLPDADLEMTTRIVADAAFGNAGQRCLAASLAITVGGVHSQFVEAIADAATNRVVGYGMDAGVEMG
;
A
#
# COMPACT_ATOMS: atom_id res chain seq x y z
N MET A 1 16.15 -21.04 16.35
CA MET A 1 14.67 -20.95 16.50
C MET A 1 14.10 -21.06 15.11
N THR A 2 13.18 -21.98 14.87
CA THR A 2 12.51 -22.10 13.55
C THR A 2 11.65 -20.87 13.32
N ALA A 3 11.87 -20.14 12.22
CA ALA A 3 11.10 -18.93 11.91
C ALA A 3 9.61 -19.25 11.79
N ASN A 4 8.75 -18.45 12.43
CA ASN A 4 7.30 -18.69 12.51
C ASN A 4 6.61 -18.52 11.15
N ILE A 5 5.55 -19.30 10.92
CA ILE A 5 4.65 -19.12 9.78
C ILE A 5 3.65 -18.00 10.11
N LEU A 6 3.54 -17.02 9.23
CA LEU A 6 2.65 -15.88 9.39
C LEU A 6 1.18 -16.31 9.21
N PRO A 7 0.25 -15.85 10.07
CA PRO A 7 -1.17 -16.11 9.92
C PRO A 7 -1.84 -15.16 8.90
N ASN A 8 -3.04 -15.53 8.46
CA ASN A 8 -4.00 -14.61 7.86
C ASN A 8 -4.83 -13.95 8.97
N TYR A 9 -5.40 -12.78 8.71
CA TYR A 9 -6.35 -12.12 9.61
C TYR A 9 -7.74 -12.13 8.98
N ILE A 10 -8.65 -12.94 9.50
CA ILE A 10 -9.98 -13.13 8.90
C ILE A 10 -11.02 -13.09 10.01
N ASP A 11 -12.06 -12.29 9.78
CA ASP A 11 -13.22 -12.21 10.68
C ASP A 11 -12.82 -11.80 12.12
N GLY A 12 -11.92 -10.83 12.23
CA GLY A 12 -11.47 -10.30 13.51
C GLY A 12 -10.51 -11.20 14.30
N ALA A 13 -9.94 -12.24 13.68
CA ALA A 13 -9.04 -13.18 14.33
C ALA A 13 -7.86 -13.59 13.44
N TRP A 14 -6.72 -13.85 14.07
CA TRP A 14 -5.57 -14.49 13.44
C TRP A 14 -5.85 -15.98 13.22
N ARG A 15 -5.66 -16.47 12.00
CA ARG A 15 -5.92 -17.85 11.60
C ARG A 15 -4.74 -18.39 10.80
N ALA A 16 -4.37 -19.64 11.04
CA ALA A 16 -3.47 -20.34 10.13
C ALA A 16 -4.12 -20.40 8.74
N ALA A 17 -3.31 -20.21 7.70
CA ALA A 17 -3.78 -20.42 6.33
C ALA A 17 -4.12 -21.89 6.12
N VAL A 18 -5.10 -22.16 5.26
CA VAL A 18 -5.41 -23.52 4.79
C VAL A 18 -4.26 -24.05 3.92
N ALA A 19 -3.59 -23.14 3.20
CA ALA A 19 -2.41 -23.43 2.40
C ALA A 19 -1.30 -24.10 3.22
N GLN A 20 -0.69 -25.13 2.62
CA GLN A 20 0.46 -25.84 3.19
C GLN A 20 1.80 -25.29 2.69
N GLU A 21 1.80 -24.64 1.53
CA GLU A 21 3.00 -24.07 0.93
C GLU A 21 3.30 -22.70 1.54
N THR A 22 4.59 -22.44 1.77
CA THR A 22 5.08 -21.17 2.32
C THR A 22 6.33 -20.71 1.58
N LEU A 23 6.62 -19.41 1.61
CA LEU A 23 7.88 -18.83 1.15
C LEU A 23 8.65 -18.21 2.33
N PRO A 24 9.99 -18.23 2.31
CA PRO A 24 10.78 -17.51 3.30
C PRO A 24 10.66 -16.00 3.07
N VAL A 25 10.48 -15.26 4.16
CA VAL A 25 10.66 -13.81 4.22
C VAL A 25 12.09 -13.56 4.71
N THR A 26 12.94 -13.06 3.84
CA THR A 26 14.38 -12.96 4.09
C THR A 26 14.78 -11.51 4.29
N ASN A 27 15.61 -11.25 5.30
CA ASN A 27 16.28 -9.96 5.45
C ASN A 27 17.27 -9.79 4.28
N PRO A 28 17.07 -8.80 3.39
CA PRO A 28 17.88 -8.69 2.18
C PRO A 28 19.34 -8.31 2.45
N ALA A 29 19.64 -7.70 3.59
CA ALA A 29 21.00 -7.29 3.95
C ALA A 29 21.82 -8.43 4.58
N THR A 30 21.17 -9.36 5.29
CA THR A 30 21.87 -10.42 6.05
C THR A 30 21.65 -11.83 5.48
N GLY A 31 20.61 -12.03 4.67
CA GLY A 31 20.18 -13.35 4.21
C GLY A 31 19.45 -14.19 5.28
N GLU A 32 19.22 -13.63 6.47
CA GLU A 32 18.49 -14.32 7.54
C GLU A 32 17.01 -14.48 7.19
N VAL A 33 16.45 -15.67 7.45
CA VAL A 33 15.01 -15.93 7.31
C VAL A 33 14.28 -15.40 8.55
N LEU A 34 13.49 -14.34 8.36
CA LEU A 34 12.73 -13.67 9.42
C LEU A 34 11.43 -14.39 9.77
N ALA A 35 10.72 -14.90 8.75
CA ALA A 35 9.43 -15.57 8.87
C ALA A 35 9.16 -16.45 7.64
N HIS A 36 8.07 -17.22 7.67
CA HIS A 36 7.52 -17.88 6.49
C HIS A 36 6.13 -17.34 6.18
N VAL A 37 5.88 -16.91 4.94
CA VAL A 37 4.58 -16.42 4.50
C VAL A 37 3.79 -17.52 3.80
N PRO A 38 2.52 -17.77 4.15
CA PRO A 38 1.74 -18.79 3.47
C PRO A 38 1.31 -18.34 2.08
N LEU A 39 1.35 -19.28 1.13
CA LEU A 39 0.81 -19.09 -0.21
C LEU A 39 -0.66 -19.46 -0.24
N SER A 40 -1.49 -18.58 0.35
CA SER A 40 -2.93 -18.83 0.51
C SER A 40 -3.62 -19.17 -0.81
N THR A 41 -4.65 -20.00 -0.71
CA THR A 41 -5.42 -20.50 -1.85
C THR A 41 -6.74 -19.74 -2.02
N ALA A 42 -7.54 -20.13 -3.03
CA ALA A 42 -8.90 -19.63 -3.18
C ALA A 42 -9.79 -19.90 -1.95
N ALA A 43 -9.51 -20.94 -1.16
CA ALA A 43 -10.26 -21.23 0.06
C ALA A 43 -10.08 -20.13 1.12
N ASP A 44 -8.85 -19.68 1.35
CA ASP A 44 -8.53 -18.60 2.29
C ASP A 44 -9.17 -17.27 1.84
N VAL A 45 -9.10 -16.97 0.54
CA VAL A 45 -9.74 -15.79 -0.06
C VAL A 45 -11.26 -15.86 0.10
N GLY A 46 -11.86 -17.04 -0.11
CA GLY A 46 -13.30 -17.26 0.07
C GLY A 46 -13.76 -17.02 1.51
N LEU A 47 -12.96 -17.44 2.50
CA LEU A 47 -13.23 -17.16 3.92
C LEU A 47 -13.21 -15.65 4.20
N ALA A 48 -12.18 -14.93 3.71
CA ALA A 48 -12.08 -13.49 3.88
C ALA A 48 -13.21 -12.72 3.17
N ALA A 49 -13.54 -13.11 1.94
CA ALA A 49 -14.62 -12.48 1.16
C ALA A 49 -16.00 -12.71 1.78
N SER A 50 -16.26 -13.90 2.32
CA SER A 50 -17.50 -14.21 3.01
C SER A 50 -17.64 -13.42 4.31
N ALA A 51 -16.56 -13.32 5.11
CA ALA A 51 -16.53 -12.50 6.32
C ALA A 51 -16.74 -11.00 6.00
N ALA A 52 -16.07 -10.49 4.96
CA ALA A 52 -16.22 -9.11 4.51
C ALA A 52 -17.64 -8.80 4.03
N GLN A 53 -18.29 -9.74 3.32
CA GLN A 53 -19.67 -9.58 2.88
C GLN A 53 -20.66 -9.62 4.05
N ALA A 54 -20.47 -10.51 5.02
CA ALA A 54 -21.32 -10.62 6.20
C ALA A 54 -21.27 -9.33 7.05
N ALA A 55 -20.11 -8.69 7.13
CA ALA A 55 -19.93 -7.44 7.86
C ALA A 55 -20.44 -6.19 7.12
N PHE A 56 -20.60 -6.27 5.79
CA PHE A 56 -20.82 -5.10 4.94
C PHE A 56 -22.12 -4.36 5.27
N ASP A 57 -23.23 -5.06 5.43
CA ASP A 57 -24.53 -4.44 5.66
C ASP A 57 -24.59 -3.65 6.98
N GLY A 58 -23.95 -4.17 8.03
CA GLY A 58 -23.81 -3.46 9.30
C GLY A 58 -22.88 -2.25 9.15
N TRP A 59 -21.70 -2.46 8.56
CA TRP A 59 -20.68 -1.41 8.47
C TRP A 59 -21.08 -0.23 7.61
N ARG A 60 -21.74 -0.47 6.46
CA ARG A 60 -22.22 0.62 5.59
C ARG A 60 -23.29 1.48 6.25
N ARG A 61 -24.01 0.96 7.26
CA ARG A 61 -25.05 1.65 8.02
C ARG A 61 -24.49 2.43 9.21
N THR A 62 -23.26 2.14 9.65
CA THR A 62 -22.54 2.99 10.62
C THR A 62 -22.36 4.39 10.02
N PRO A 63 -22.82 5.48 10.68
CA PRO A 63 -22.67 6.83 10.14
C PRO A 63 -21.21 7.20 9.85
N ALA A 64 -20.97 8.01 8.81
CA ALA A 64 -19.62 8.41 8.40
C ALA A 64 -18.81 9.04 9.54
N THR A 65 -19.45 9.88 10.36
CA THR A 65 -18.87 10.52 11.55
C THR A 65 -18.41 9.52 12.62
N ALA A 66 -19.09 8.38 12.74
CA ALA A 66 -18.69 7.28 13.63
C ALA A 66 -17.57 6.43 13.01
N ARG A 67 -17.62 6.17 11.70
CA ARG A 67 -16.56 5.40 11.00
C ARG A 67 -15.19 6.07 11.10
N ILE A 68 -15.12 7.40 10.98
CA ILE A 68 -13.85 8.12 11.08
C ILE A 68 -13.24 8.12 12.50
N GLN A 69 -14.00 7.81 13.55
CA GLN A 69 -13.43 7.71 14.90
C GLN A 69 -12.42 6.55 15.02
N PHE A 70 -12.64 5.46 14.27
CA PHE A 70 -11.66 4.39 14.16
C PHE A 70 -10.38 4.85 13.45
N LEU A 71 -10.50 5.75 12.46
CA LEU A 71 -9.35 6.30 11.73
C LEU A 71 -8.55 7.28 12.58
N PHE A 72 -9.20 8.13 13.39
CA PHE A 72 -8.47 8.96 14.35
C PHE A 72 -7.67 8.13 15.35
N LYS A 73 -8.23 7.02 15.85
CA LYS A 73 -7.50 6.09 16.71
C LYS A 73 -6.38 5.38 15.96
N LEU A 74 -6.62 4.92 14.73
CA LEU A 74 -5.61 4.28 13.89
C LEU A 74 -4.41 5.22 13.65
N LYS A 75 -4.68 6.48 13.31
CA LYS A 75 -3.66 7.52 13.16
C LYS A 75 -2.75 7.56 14.38
N ARG A 76 -3.35 7.66 15.57
CA ARG A 76 -2.60 7.73 16.82
C ARG A 76 -1.76 6.47 17.06
N LEU A 77 -2.33 5.29 16.82
CA LEU A 77 -1.60 4.02 16.95
C LEU A 77 -0.41 3.93 15.99
N LEU A 78 -0.55 4.40 14.74
CA LEU A 78 0.55 4.42 13.78
C LEU A 78 1.66 5.38 14.22
N GLU A 79 1.31 6.55 14.73
CA GLU A 79 2.28 7.52 15.26
C GLU A 79 3.03 6.98 16.48
N ASP A 80 2.30 6.37 17.43
CA ASP A 80 2.88 5.82 18.65
C ASP A 80 3.79 4.61 18.37
N ASN A 81 3.56 3.87 17.28
CA ASN A 81 4.32 2.68 16.89
C ASN A 81 5.26 2.92 15.69
N MET A 82 5.50 4.18 15.31
CA MET A 82 6.29 4.58 14.14
C MET A 82 7.68 3.91 14.11
N ALA A 83 8.37 3.86 15.26
CA ALA A 83 9.70 3.30 15.35
C ALA A 83 9.73 1.78 15.10
N GLU A 84 8.77 1.04 15.65
CA GLU A 84 8.69 -0.42 15.48
C GLU A 84 8.27 -0.80 14.04
N LEU A 85 7.30 -0.08 13.50
CA LEU A 85 6.86 -0.27 12.11
C LEU A 85 8.00 0.04 11.14
N ALA A 86 8.74 1.15 11.34
CA ALA A 86 9.85 1.52 10.48
C ALA A 86 10.96 0.47 10.51
N ARG A 87 11.28 -0.05 11.71
CA ARG A 87 12.24 -1.15 11.86
C ARG A 87 11.77 -2.40 11.11
N THR A 88 10.48 -2.74 11.19
CA THR A 88 9.93 -3.92 10.48
C THR A 88 10.09 -3.77 8.96
N ILE A 89 9.76 -2.59 8.41
CA ILE A 89 9.94 -2.29 6.99
C ILE A 89 11.41 -2.46 6.60
N THR A 90 12.34 -1.83 7.32
CA THR A 90 13.77 -1.93 7.01
C THR A 90 14.28 -3.37 7.03
N LEU A 91 13.83 -4.19 7.99
CA LEU A 91 14.26 -5.59 8.10
C LEU A 91 13.81 -6.44 6.90
N GLU A 92 12.58 -6.27 6.41
CA GLU A 92 12.05 -7.13 5.33
C GLU A 92 12.20 -6.54 3.92
N ASN A 93 12.36 -5.22 3.79
CA ASN A 93 12.47 -4.52 2.51
C ASN A 93 13.92 -4.15 2.16
N GLY A 94 14.74 -3.80 3.16
CA GLY A 94 16.14 -3.38 3.01
C GLY A 94 16.39 -1.88 3.01
N LYS A 95 15.38 -1.04 2.71
CA LYS A 95 15.53 0.42 2.75
C LYS A 95 15.98 0.94 4.12
N THR A 96 16.61 2.12 4.12
CA THR A 96 17.11 2.73 5.36
C THR A 96 15.99 3.00 6.36
N LEU A 97 16.33 3.05 7.65
CA LEU A 97 15.36 3.32 8.71
C LEU A 97 14.67 4.69 8.55
N GLU A 98 15.37 5.69 8.03
CA GLU A 98 14.80 7.00 7.74
C GLU A 98 13.78 6.95 6.59
N GLU A 99 14.08 6.23 5.52
CA GLU A 99 13.14 6.03 4.41
C GLU A 99 11.89 5.27 4.85
N SER A 100 12.04 4.28 5.72
CA SER A 100 10.91 3.56 6.35
C SER A 100 10.02 4.48 7.20
N ARG A 101 10.60 5.41 7.96
CA ARG A 101 9.84 6.43 8.70
C ARG A 101 9.12 7.39 7.77
N GLY A 102 9.80 7.85 6.72
CA GLY A 102 9.21 8.72 5.70
C GLY A 102 8.03 8.05 5.01
N GLU A 103 8.15 6.76 4.67
CA GLU A 103 7.06 5.96 4.14
C GLU A 103 5.84 5.92 5.08
N LEU A 104 6.04 5.65 6.37
CA LEU A 104 4.96 5.57 7.33
C LEU A 104 4.30 6.92 7.62
N ALA A 105 5.06 8.01 7.57
CA ALA A 105 4.49 9.36 7.65
C ALA A 105 3.47 9.58 6.51
N ARG A 106 3.79 9.14 5.28
CA ARG A 106 2.84 9.17 4.15
C ARG A 106 1.63 8.26 4.35
N ALA A 107 1.78 7.15 5.07
CA ALA A 107 0.65 6.31 5.45
C ALA A 107 -0.29 7.04 6.43
N VAL A 108 0.27 7.71 7.45
CA VAL A 108 -0.46 8.53 8.43
C VAL A 108 -1.23 9.66 7.74
N GLU A 109 -0.59 10.38 6.81
CA GLU A 109 -1.25 11.44 6.02
C GLU A 109 -2.48 10.94 5.26
N ASN A 110 -2.44 9.71 4.73
CA ASN A 110 -3.61 9.13 4.06
C ASN A 110 -4.76 8.84 5.03
N VAL A 111 -4.45 8.43 6.26
CA VAL A 111 -5.47 8.26 7.32
C VAL A 111 -6.07 9.60 7.69
N GLU A 112 -5.25 10.65 7.81
CA GLU A 112 -5.70 12.02 8.10
C GLU A 112 -6.69 12.55 7.05
N VAL A 113 -6.35 12.44 5.77
CA VAL A 113 -7.24 12.87 4.68
C VAL A 113 -8.54 12.08 4.69
N ALA A 114 -8.47 10.77 4.93
CA ALA A 114 -9.67 9.92 5.00
C ALA A 114 -10.59 10.26 6.18
N CYS A 115 -10.10 10.87 7.26
CA CYS A 115 -10.96 11.41 8.33
C CYS A 115 -11.91 12.52 7.83
N GLY A 116 -11.60 13.16 6.71
CA GLY A 116 -12.46 14.15 6.05
C GLY A 116 -13.68 13.56 5.32
N ILE A 117 -13.88 12.24 5.34
CA ILE A 117 -14.95 11.60 4.55
C ILE A 117 -16.37 12.15 4.78
N PRO A 118 -16.80 12.63 5.96
CA PRO A 118 -18.16 13.14 6.11
C PRO A 118 -18.45 14.32 5.17
N MET A 119 -17.41 15.12 4.86
CA MET A 119 -17.49 16.18 3.85
C MET A 119 -17.27 15.62 2.44
N LEU A 120 -16.20 14.82 2.24
CA LEU A 120 -15.81 14.33 0.91
C LEU A 120 -16.82 13.39 0.25
N MET A 121 -17.71 12.75 1.04
CA MET A 121 -18.74 11.85 0.51
C MET A 121 -20.10 12.51 0.28
N GLN A 122 -20.22 13.82 0.53
CA GLN A 122 -21.45 14.55 0.23
C GLN A 122 -21.82 14.36 -1.25
N GLY A 123 -23.12 14.21 -1.48
CA GLY A 123 -23.69 14.19 -2.81
C GLY A 123 -24.07 15.59 -3.28
N ASP A 124 -24.78 15.64 -4.39
CA ASP A 124 -25.26 16.88 -5.00
C ASP A 124 -26.79 16.92 -4.94
N TYR A 125 -27.35 18.13 -4.94
CA TYR A 125 -28.79 18.37 -4.93
C TYR A 125 -29.10 19.51 -5.89
N SER A 126 -30.10 19.32 -6.75
CA SER A 126 -30.63 20.35 -7.65
C SER A 126 -32.14 20.43 -7.43
N GLU A 127 -32.60 21.58 -6.97
CA GLU A 127 -34.01 21.91 -6.85
C GLU A 127 -34.61 22.24 -8.23
N ASP A 128 -35.87 21.87 -8.45
CA ASP A 128 -36.67 22.30 -9.61
C ASP A 128 -35.99 22.09 -10.98
N ILE A 129 -35.35 20.92 -11.19
CA ILE A 129 -34.84 20.53 -12.52
C ILE A 129 -35.97 20.47 -13.58
N ALA A 130 -37.19 20.28 -13.11
CA ALA A 130 -38.45 20.49 -13.81
C ALA A 130 -39.51 20.88 -12.77
N ARG A 131 -40.66 21.41 -13.22
CA ARG A 131 -41.73 21.90 -12.34
C ARG A 131 -42.14 20.86 -11.28
N GLY A 132 -41.77 21.10 -10.02
CA GLY A 132 -42.11 20.22 -8.89
C GLY A 132 -41.28 18.92 -8.85
N ILE A 133 -40.11 18.90 -9.48
CA ILE A 133 -39.21 17.75 -9.53
C ILE A 133 -37.81 18.21 -9.11
N ASP A 134 -37.33 17.66 -8.00
CA ASP A 134 -35.96 17.78 -7.55
C ASP A 134 -35.13 16.56 -7.96
N GLU A 135 -33.83 16.75 -8.08
CA GLU A 135 -32.87 15.67 -8.31
C GLU A 135 -31.78 15.70 -7.24
N TYR A 136 -31.38 14.51 -6.77
CA TYR A 136 -30.27 14.38 -5.83
C TYR A 136 -29.42 13.15 -6.12
N MET A 137 -28.13 13.26 -5.83
CA MET A 137 -27.15 12.18 -5.95
C MET A 137 -26.68 11.76 -4.57
N ILE A 138 -26.56 10.45 -4.33
CA ILE A 138 -26.01 9.90 -3.09
C ILE A 138 -24.83 8.99 -3.42
N ARG A 139 -23.67 9.27 -2.81
CA ARG A 139 -22.51 8.38 -2.88
C ARG A 139 -22.69 7.24 -1.88
N GLN A 140 -22.65 6.00 -2.37
CA GLN A 140 -22.78 4.79 -1.55
C GLN A 140 -21.55 3.88 -1.71
N PRO A 141 -21.17 3.13 -0.67
CA PRO A 141 -20.08 2.15 -0.77
C PRO A 141 -20.44 1.05 -1.76
N VAL A 142 -19.41 0.51 -2.42
CA VAL A 142 -19.55 -0.49 -3.49
C VAL A 142 -19.66 -1.93 -3.00
N GLY A 143 -19.25 -2.22 -1.77
CA GLY A 143 -19.25 -3.58 -1.22
C GLY A 143 -17.90 -3.98 -0.63
N VAL A 144 -17.51 -5.22 -0.89
CA VAL A 144 -16.17 -5.74 -0.54
C VAL A 144 -15.14 -5.19 -1.52
N CYS A 145 -14.14 -4.49 -1.00
CA CYS A 145 -12.99 -4.00 -1.76
C CYS A 145 -11.75 -4.84 -1.47
N ALA A 146 -10.85 -4.96 -2.44
CA ALA A 146 -9.57 -5.63 -2.26
C ALA A 146 -8.39 -4.78 -2.74
N THR A 147 -7.29 -4.81 -2.00
CA THR A 147 -6.01 -4.21 -2.39
C THR A 147 -4.94 -5.27 -2.52
N ILE A 148 -4.24 -5.25 -3.64
CA ILE A 148 -3.04 -6.06 -3.88
C ILE A 148 -1.85 -5.10 -3.88
N ALA A 149 -1.03 -5.16 -2.83
CA ALA A 149 0.06 -4.20 -2.59
C ALA A 149 1.43 -4.77 -3.00
N PRO A 150 2.37 -3.93 -3.47
CA PRO A 150 3.71 -4.33 -3.89
C PRO A 150 4.69 -4.33 -2.71
N PHE A 151 5.91 -4.81 -2.96
CA PHE A 151 6.94 -4.96 -1.93
C PHE A 151 7.65 -3.66 -1.56
N ASN A 152 7.70 -2.68 -2.47
CA ASN A 152 8.62 -1.55 -2.35
C ASN A 152 8.18 -0.48 -1.36
N PHE A 153 6.89 -0.44 -1.04
CA PHE A 153 6.33 0.39 0.04
C PHE A 153 5.29 -0.44 0.82
N PRO A 154 5.75 -1.40 1.64
CA PRO A 154 4.89 -2.37 2.31
C PRO A 154 4.02 -1.75 3.41
N GLY A 155 4.39 -0.58 3.94
CA GLY A 155 3.65 0.17 4.95
C GLY A 155 2.78 1.29 4.38
N MET A 156 3.10 1.89 3.23
CA MET A 156 2.35 3.03 2.69
C MET A 156 1.25 2.65 1.70
N ILE A 157 1.51 1.78 0.72
CA ILE A 157 0.59 1.64 -0.43
C ILE A 157 -0.77 1.06 -0.02
N ALA A 158 -0.82 0.19 0.98
CA ALA A 158 -2.10 -0.27 1.52
C ALA A 158 -2.97 0.90 2.03
N PHE A 159 -2.35 1.94 2.60
CA PHE A 159 -3.03 3.11 3.14
C PHE A 159 -3.48 4.12 2.09
N TRP A 160 -3.04 4.01 0.83
CA TRP A 160 -3.66 4.79 -0.26
C TRP A 160 -5.13 4.41 -0.47
N TYR A 161 -5.56 3.26 0.05
CA TYR A 161 -6.89 2.69 -0.22
C TYR A 161 -7.66 2.28 1.04
N LEU A 162 -7.00 1.59 1.98
CA LEU A 162 -7.62 1.05 3.19
C LEU A 162 -8.43 2.10 3.98
N PRO A 163 -7.87 3.25 4.39
CA PRO A 163 -8.60 4.20 5.22
C PRO A 163 -9.81 4.78 4.47
N TYR A 164 -9.70 5.08 3.17
CA TYR A 164 -10.82 5.55 2.36
C TYR A 164 -11.90 4.50 2.17
N ALA A 165 -11.53 3.23 1.93
CA ALA A 165 -12.48 2.14 1.80
C ALA A 165 -13.34 2.00 3.06
N LEU A 166 -12.69 2.00 4.23
CA LEU A 166 -13.36 1.95 5.53
C LEU A 166 -14.22 3.18 5.78
N ALA A 167 -13.68 4.38 5.56
CA ALA A 167 -14.37 5.64 5.78
C ALA A 167 -15.62 5.77 4.90
N CYS A 168 -15.58 5.29 3.66
CA CYS A 168 -16.73 5.25 2.74
C CYS A 168 -17.78 4.19 3.12
N GLY A 169 -17.48 3.27 4.04
CA GLY A 169 -18.39 2.20 4.47
C GLY A 169 -18.25 0.89 3.69
N ASN A 170 -17.11 0.66 3.02
CA ASN A 170 -16.78 -0.63 2.41
C ASN A 170 -16.10 -1.54 3.42
N THR A 171 -16.15 -2.85 3.17
CA THR A 171 -15.29 -3.83 3.85
C THR A 171 -14.09 -4.15 2.96
N PHE A 172 -13.01 -4.63 3.55
CA PHE A 172 -11.70 -4.60 2.90
C PHE A 172 -10.92 -5.90 3.08
N ILE A 173 -10.29 -6.34 1.99
CA ILE A 173 -9.33 -7.44 1.96
C ILE A 173 -7.98 -6.91 1.48
N LEU A 174 -6.94 -7.09 2.28
CA LEU A 174 -5.57 -6.78 1.88
C LEU A 174 -4.82 -8.06 1.50
N LYS A 175 -4.13 -8.03 0.35
CA LYS A 175 -3.08 -8.98 0.01
C LYS A 175 -1.74 -8.24 -0.11
N PRO A 176 -0.91 -8.23 0.96
CA PRO A 176 0.41 -7.60 0.92
C PRO A 176 1.39 -8.44 0.09
N ALA A 177 2.45 -7.83 -0.43
CA ALA A 177 3.48 -8.58 -1.14
C ALA A 177 4.10 -9.65 -0.24
N GLU A 178 4.22 -10.87 -0.77
CA GLU A 178 4.81 -12.02 -0.08
C GLU A 178 6.29 -11.81 0.28
N ARG A 179 6.96 -10.85 -0.36
CA ARG A 179 8.34 -10.45 -0.05
C ARG A 179 8.45 -9.59 1.22
N CYS A 180 7.42 -8.80 1.53
CA CYS A 180 7.40 -7.88 2.68
C CYS A 180 6.04 -7.93 3.42
N PRO A 181 5.61 -9.10 3.95
CA PRO A 181 4.30 -9.24 4.58
C PRO A 181 4.27 -8.81 6.05
N MET A 182 5.41 -8.78 6.75
CA MET A 182 5.49 -8.59 8.20
C MET A 182 5.03 -7.21 8.63
N THR A 183 5.31 -6.16 7.83
CA THR A 183 4.84 -4.79 8.13
C THR A 183 3.31 -4.76 8.24
N MET A 184 2.59 -5.39 7.31
CA MET A 184 1.13 -5.41 7.37
C MET A 184 0.59 -6.35 8.44
N GLN A 185 1.35 -7.35 8.90
CA GLN A 185 0.98 -8.12 10.09
C GLN A 185 0.97 -7.19 11.32
N ARG A 186 2.02 -6.39 11.53
CA ARG A 186 2.08 -5.40 12.62
C ARG A 186 0.99 -4.35 12.54
N VAL A 187 0.71 -3.82 11.35
CA VAL A 187 -0.41 -2.89 11.15
C VAL A 187 -1.75 -3.55 11.50
N PHE A 188 -1.95 -4.83 11.16
CA PHE A 188 -3.17 -5.55 11.52
C PHE A 188 -3.29 -5.86 13.02
N GLU A 189 -2.18 -5.99 13.76
CA GLU A 189 -2.19 -6.01 15.23
C GLU A 189 -2.73 -4.69 15.79
N LEU A 190 -2.37 -3.54 15.18
CA LEU A 190 -2.92 -2.23 15.57
C LEU A 190 -4.40 -2.09 15.17
N LEU A 191 -4.79 -2.54 13.97
CA LEU A 191 -6.20 -2.56 13.54
C LEU A 191 -7.06 -3.45 14.45
N HIS A 192 -6.51 -4.53 14.98
CA HIS A 192 -7.21 -5.40 15.94
C HIS A 192 -7.57 -4.66 17.23
N GLN A 193 -6.68 -3.80 17.73
CA GLN A 193 -6.92 -2.96 18.92
C GLN A 193 -8.04 -1.93 18.71
N LEU A 194 -8.41 -1.63 17.47
CA LEU A 194 -9.53 -0.73 17.17
C LEU A 194 -10.89 -1.36 17.42
N GLU A 195 -10.95 -2.69 17.57
CA GLU A 195 -12.20 -3.45 17.75
C GLU A 195 -13.25 -3.14 16.68
N LEU A 196 -12.79 -3.02 15.43
CA LEU A 196 -13.68 -2.92 14.28
C LEU A 196 -14.64 -4.13 14.26
N PRO A 197 -15.88 -3.96 13.75
CA PRO A 197 -16.76 -5.10 13.54
C PRO A 197 -16.05 -6.20 12.75
N LYS A 198 -16.20 -7.44 13.22
CA LYS A 198 -15.51 -8.60 12.63
C LYS A 198 -15.81 -8.68 11.13
N GLY A 199 -14.77 -8.91 10.33
CA GLY A 199 -14.86 -8.98 8.87
C GLY A 199 -14.75 -7.64 8.15
N VAL A 200 -14.78 -6.48 8.84
CA VAL A 200 -14.62 -5.17 8.18
C VAL A 200 -13.25 -5.02 7.50
N VAL A 201 -12.20 -5.52 8.16
CA VAL A 201 -10.85 -5.64 7.58
C VAL A 201 -10.39 -7.09 7.65
N ASN A 202 -9.78 -7.56 6.57
CA ASN A 202 -9.19 -8.89 6.46
C ASN A 202 -7.85 -8.79 5.74
N LEU A 203 -6.92 -9.69 6.08
CA LEU A 203 -5.62 -9.85 5.44
C LEU A 203 -5.48 -11.30 4.99
N VAL A 204 -5.19 -11.49 3.70
CA VAL A 204 -4.87 -12.78 3.10
C VAL A 204 -3.50 -12.66 2.45
N ASN A 205 -2.49 -13.29 3.04
CA ASN A 205 -1.19 -13.43 2.40
C ASN A 205 -1.29 -14.34 1.17
N GLY A 206 -0.32 -14.31 0.27
CA GLY A 206 -0.22 -15.33 -0.77
C GLY A 206 0.41 -14.84 -2.06
N GLY A 207 0.57 -15.72 -3.03
CA GLY A 207 1.19 -15.41 -4.33
C GLY A 207 0.16 -15.05 -5.42
N PRO A 208 0.51 -15.30 -6.70
CA PRO A 208 -0.40 -15.10 -7.84
C PRO A 208 -1.74 -15.85 -7.72
N VAL A 209 -1.77 -17.01 -7.08
CA VAL A 209 -3.00 -17.80 -6.86
C VAL A 209 -4.01 -17.02 -6.00
N ALA A 210 -3.56 -16.40 -4.91
CA ALA A 210 -4.42 -15.56 -4.07
C ALA A 210 -4.90 -14.31 -4.82
N VAL A 211 -4.05 -13.73 -5.66
CA VAL A 211 -4.43 -12.62 -6.55
C VAL A 211 -5.57 -13.05 -7.45
N ASP A 212 -5.38 -14.09 -8.27
CA ASP A 212 -6.41 -14.56 -9.20
C ASP A 212 -7.72 -14.92 -8.50
N ALA A 213 -7.64 -15.57 -7.33
CA ALA A 213 -8.81 -15.86 -6.51
C ALA A 213 -9.57 -14.58 -6.09
N ILE A 214 -8.89 -13.49 -5.73
CA ILE A 214 -9.53 -12.20 -5.44
C ILE A 214 -10.21 -11.63 -6.69
N LEU A 215 -9.56 -11.72 -7.85
CA LEU A 215 -10.07 -11.17 -9.12
C LEU A 215 -11.32 -11.91 -9.61
N ASP A 216 -11.40 -13.21 -9.35
CA ASP A 216 -12.52 -14.05 -9.79
C ASP A 216 -13.64 -14.11 -8.74
N HIS A 217 -13.37 -13.83 -7.46
CA HIS A 217 -14.38 -13.99 -6.41
C HIS A 217 -15.61 -13.09 -6.65
N PRO A 218 -16.85 -13.63 -6.65
CA PRO A 218 -18.05 -12.87 -7.00
C PRO A 218 -18.44 -11.80 -5.96
N LEU A 219 -18.04 -12.00 -4.70
CA LEU A 219 -18.32 -11.02 -3.62
C LEU A 219 -17.43 -9.77 -3.68
N VAL A 220 -16.26 -9.83 -4.33
CA VAL A 220 -15.36 -8.69 -4.45
C VAL A 220 -15.90 -7.75 -5.53
N ARG A 221 -16.12 -6.48 -5.20
CA ARG A 221 -16.77 -5.49 -6.09
C ARG A 221 -15.80 -4.47 -6.68
N ALA A 222 -14.70 -4.21 -5.98
CA ALA A 222 -13.65 -3.32 -6.45
C ALA A 222 -12.27 -3.84 -6.09
N VAL A 223 -11.32 -3.68 -7.02
CA VAL A 223 -9.92 -4.10 -6.85
C VAL A 223 -9.01 -2.91 -7.14
N THR A 224 -8.00 -2.74 -6.30
CA THR A 224 -6.90 -1.82 -6.55
C THR A 224 -5.59 -2.57 -6.50
N PHE A 225 -4.70 -2.27 -7.44
CA PHE A 225 -3.42 -2.95 -7.59
C PHE A 225 -2.32 -1.94 -7.84
N VAL A 226 -1.18 -2.10 -7.15
CA VAL A 226 0.04 -1.39 -7.49
C VAL A 226 1.16 -2.41 -7.68
N GLY A 227 1.92 -2.29 -8.77
CA GLY A 227 3.02 -3.19 -9.08
C GLY A 227 3.57 -3.00 -10.48
N SER A 228 4.09 -4.07 -11.09
CA SER A 228 4.64 -4.00 -12.45
C SER A 228 3.55 -3.81 -13.50
N THR A 229 3.88 -3.17 -14.63
CA THR A 229 2.92 -2.97 -15.73
C THR A 229 2.35 -4.28 -16.29
N ALA A 230 3.16 -5.34 -16.36
CA ALA A 230 2.71 -6.64 -16.84
C ALA A 230 1.60 -7.23 -15.94
N VAL A 231 1.81 -7.20 -14.63
CA VAL A 231 0.81 -7.68 -13.66
C VAL A 231 -0.38 -6.73 -13.57
N ALA A 232 -0.17 -5.41 -13.65
CA ALA A 232 -1.25 -4.43 -13.69
C ALA A 232 -2.21 -4.67 -14.88
N ARG A 233 -1.68 -4.99 -16.07
CA ARG A 233 -2.49 -5.35 -17.24
C ARG A 233 -3.31 -6.61 -17.00
N HIS A 234 -2.70 -7.65 -16.42
CA HIS A 234 -3.39 -8.89 -16.06
C HIS A 234 -4.53 -8.64 -15.06
N VAL A 235 -4.23 -7.93 -13.96
CA VAL A 235 -5.20 -7.61 -12.91
C VAL A 235 -6.35 -6.77 -13.47
N TYR A 236 -6.03 -5.73 -14.26
CA TYR A 236 -7.04 -4.87 -14.86
C TYR A 236 -7.96 -5.65 -15.80
N ALA A 237 -7.39 -6.42 -16.73
CA ALA A 237 -8.17 -7.19 -17.69
C ALA A 237 -9.07 -8.23 -17.02
N ARG A 238 -8.51 -9.04 -16.09
CA ARG A 238 -9.26 -10.10 -15.42
C ARG A 238 -10.32 -9.56 -14.46
N ALA A 239 -10.02 -8.51 -13.68
CA ALA A 239 -11.01 -7.90 -12.80
C ALA A 239 -12.17 -7.29 -13.60
N ALA A 240 -11.87 -6.55 -14.68
CA ALA A 240 -12.87 -5.93 -15.53
C ALA A 240 -13.73 -6.98 -16.26
N ALA A 241 -13.14 -8.07 -16.76
CA ALA A 241 -13.87 -9.18 -17.36
C ALA A 241 -14.86 -9.84 -16.37
N ASN A 242 -14.55 -9.82 -15.07
CA ASN A 242 -15.43 -10.26 -13.99
C ASN A 242 -16.39 -9.16 -13.48
N GLY A 243 -16.55 -8.04 -14.20
CA GLY A 243 -17.49 -6.97 -13.89
C GLY A 243 -17.13 -6.10 -12.67
N LYS A 244 -15.87 -6.15 -12.23
CA LYS A 244 -15.39 -5.38 -11.06
C LYS A 244 -14.93 -3.99 -11.47
N ARG A 245 -15.07 -3.01 -10.56
CA ARG A 245 -14.37 -1.72 -10.69
C ARG A 245 -12.89 -1.97 -10.41
N VAL A 246 -12.00 -1.50 -11.28
CA VAL A 246 -10.57 -1.73 -11.11
C VAL A 246 -9.74 -0.49 -11.40
N GLN A 247 -8.74 -0.27 -10.57
CA GLN A 247 -7.63 0.64 -10.84
C GLN A 247 -6.32 -0.11 -10.63
N ALA A 248 -5.39 0.03 -11.58
CA ALA A 248 -4.13 -0.70 -11.55
C ALA A 248 -2.98 0.23 -11.94
N GLN A 249 -2.10 0.54 -10.99
CA GLN A 249 -0.93 1.37 -11.19
C GLN A 249 0.28 0.47 -11.53
N GLY A 250 0.85 0.72 -12.72
CA GLY A 250 1.97 -0.04 -13.27
C GLY A 250 3.35 0.54 -12.93
N GLY A 251 4.34 0.09 -13.70
CA GLY A 251 5.73 0.56 -13.60
C GLY A 251 5.95 1.92 -14.26
N ALA A 252 7.17 2.43 -14.11
CA ALA A 252 7.54 3.78 -14.53
C ALA A 252 8.96 3.84 -15.08
N LYS A 253 9.24 4.91 -15.83
CA LYS A 253 10.58 5.27 -16.31
C LYS A 253 10.69 6.80 -16.37
N ASN A 254 10.74 7.42 -15.18
CA ASN A 254 10.56 8.86 -15.06
C ASN A 254 11.80 9.62 -15.55
N PRO A 255 11.66 10.53 -16.52
CA PRO A 255 12.72 11.41 -16.95
C PRO A 255 12.83 12.64 -16.04
N VAL A 256 14.05 13.15 -15.87
CA VAL A 256 14.33 14.49 -15.35
C VAL A 256 15.03 15.27 -16.45
N VAL A 257 14.54 16.48 -16.76
CA VAL A 257 15.16 17.37 -17.75
C VAL A 257 15.98 18.42 -17.01
N VAL A 258 17.27 18.53 -17.33
CA VAL A 258 18.21 19.49 -16.73
C VAL A 258 18.54 20.55 -17.78
N LEU A 259 18.06 21.78 -17.55
CA LEU A 259 18.27 22.92 -18.42
C LEU A 259 19.61 23.64 -18.11
N PRO A 260 20.16 24.44 -19.03
CA PRO A 260 21.42 25.16 -18.82
C PRO A 260 21.41 26.16 -17.65
N ASP A 261 20.23 26.63 -17.25
CA ASP A 261 20.02 27.59 -16.16
C ASP A 261 19.64 26.91 -14.83
N ALA A 262 19.63 25.57 -14.78
CA ALA A 262 19.38 24.84 -13.55
C ALA A 262 20.49 25.09 -12.52
N ASP A 263 20.11 25.23 -11.26
CA ASP A 263 21.06 25.17 -10.14
C ASP A 263 21.65 23.76 -10.08
N LEU A 264 22.91 23.62 -10.52
CA LEU A 264 23.54 22.32 -10.70
C LEU A 264 23.76 21.58 -9.38
N GLU A 265 24.07 22.31 -8.30
CA GLU A 265 24.31 21.71 -6.99
C GLU A 265 23.01 21.16 -6.41
N MET A 266 21.96 21.99 -6.40
CA MET A 266 20.63 21.57 -5.95
C MET A 266 20.08 20.43 -6.80
N THR A 267 20.23 20.53 -8.13
CA THR A 267 19.75 19.53 -9.08
C THR A 267 20.43 18.19 -8.85
N THR A 268 21.76 18.17 -8.72
CA THR A 268 22.52 16.94 -8.48
C THR A 268 22.04 16.25 -7.20
N ARG A 269 21.90 16.98 -6.09
CA ARG A 269 21.42 16.42 -4.82
C ARG A 269 20.03 15.79 -4.95
N ILE A 270 19.06 16.53 -5.48
CA ILE A 270 17.68 16.06 -5.63
C ILE A 270 17.61 14.85 -6.57
N VAL A 271 18.34 14.88 -7.69
CA VAL A 271 18.34 13.78 -8.66
C VAL A 271 19.02 12.54 -8.08
N ALA A 272 20.12 12.69 -7.34
CA ALA A 272 20.78 11.57 -6.65
C ALA A 272 19.83 10.90 -5.64
N ASP A 273 19.11 11.67 -4.84
CA ASP A 273 18.12 11.14 -3.88
C ASP A 273 16.93 10.49 -4.58
N ALA A 274 16.45 11.09 -5.67
CA ALA A 274 15.37 10.53 -6.48
C ALA A 274 15.79 9.24 -7.21
N ALA A 275 17.05 9.11 -7.62
CA ALA A 275 17.56 7.97 -8.39
C ALA A 275 17.98 6.80 -7.50
N PHE A 276 18.76 7.05 -6.45
CA PHE A 276 19.33 5.98 -5.62
C PHE A 276 18.62 5.79 -4.27
N GLY A 277 17.74 6.71 -3.86
CA GLY A 277 16.88 6.51 -2.69
C GLY A 277 16.02 5.24 -2.83
N ASN A 278 15.91 4.46 -1.75
CA ASN A 278 15.32 3.13 -1.66
C ASN A 278 15.94 2.17 -2.69
N ALA A 279 17.25 2.32 -2.95
CA ALA A 279 17.98 1.64 -4.02
C ALA A 279 17.33 1.79 -5.42
N GLY A 280 16.66 2.92 -5.67
CA GLY A 280 15.94 3.20 -6.90
C GLY A 280 14.65 2.37 -7.10
N GLN A 281 14.24 1.58 -6.11
CA GLN A 281 13.08 0.68 -6.19
C GLN A 281 11.74 1.43 -5.99
N ARG A 282 11.58 2.60 -6.62
CA ARG A 282 10.39 3.46 -6.49
C ARG A 282 9.77 3.64 -7.87
N CYS A 283 8.45 3.54 -7.97
CA CYS A 283 7.73 3.92 -9.20
C CYS A 283 7.87 5.43 -9.51
N LEU A 284 8.28 6.24 -8.54
CA LEU A 284 8.56 7.66 -8.71
C LEU A 284 10.07 7.97 -8.78
N ALA A 285 10.94 6.96 -8.84
CA ALA A 285 12.39 7.20 -8.95
C ALA A 285 12.73 7.90 -10.26
N ALA A 286 13.71 8.81 -10.22
CA ALA A 286 14.34 9.33 -11.42
C ALA A 286 15.16 8.22 -12.07
N SER A 287 14.95 7.97 -13.35
CA SER A 287 15.54 6.80 -14.03
C SER A 287 16.18 7.12 -15.38
N LEU A 288 16.06 8.37 -15.81
CA LEU A 288 16.65 8.94 -17.01
C LEU A 288 16.88 10.44 -16.76
N ALA A 289 18.07 10.93 -17.00
CA ALA A 289 18.35 12.37 -17.03
C ALA A 289 18.55 12.81 -18.48
N ILE A 290 17.88 13.90 -18.88
CA ILE A 290 17.99 14.52 -20.19
C ILE A 290 18.61 15.90 -19.98
N THR A 291 19.89 16.03 -20.30
CA THR A 291 20.63 17.30 -20.18
C THR A 291 20.51 18.09 -21.47
N VAL A 292 20.30 19.41 -21.36
CA VAL A 292 20.12 20.31 -22.50
C VAL A 292 21.34 21.21 -22.63
N GLY A 293 21.93 21.25 -23.84
CA GLY A 293 23.05 22.14 -24.14
C GLY A 293 24.33 21.79 -23.36
N GLY A 294 25.04 22.81 -22.89
CA GLY A 294 26.39 22.67 -22.31
C GLY A 294 26.45 22.03 -20.91
N VAL A 295 25.32 21.80 -20.25
CA VAL A 295 25.27 21.26 -18.86
C VAL A 295 25.62 19.77 -18.77
N HIS A 296 25.69 19.06 -19.91
CA HIS A 296 25.85 17.62 -19.97
C HIS A 296 27.06 17.11 -19.18
N SER A 297 28.26 17.58 -19.49
CA SER A 297 29.49 17.09 -18.87
C SER A 297 29.52 17.36 -17.37
N GLN A 298 29.14 18.58 -16.96
CA GLN A 298 29.12 19.00 -15.56
C GLN A 298 28.13 18.18 -14.72
N PHE A 299 26.94 17.92 -15.25
CA PHE A 299 25.94 17.12 -14.54
C PHE A 299 26.33 15.65 -14.46
N VAL A 300 26.91 15.08 -15.53
CA VAL A 300 27.39 13.69 -15.54
C VAL A 300 28.50 13.48 -14.51
N GLU A 301 29.45 14.42 -14.41
CA GLU A 301 30.50 14.37 -13.39
C GLU A 301 29.90 14.47 -11.98
N ALA A 302 29.03 15.47 -11.73
CA ALA A 302 28.44 15.68 -10.42
C ALA A 302 27.58 14.49 -9.94
N ILE A 303 26.78 13.87 -10.82
CA ILE A 303 25.96 12.71 -10.45
C ILE A 303 26.82 11.44 -10.25
N ALA A 304 27.93 11.30 -10.99
CA ALA A 304 28.88 10.22 -10.80
C ALA A 304 29.57 10.33 -9.43
N ASP A 305 30.01 11.54 -9.07
CA ASP A 305 30.60 11.82 -7.75
C ASP A 305 29.61 11.53 -6.62
N ALA A 306 28.35 11.95 -6.77
CA ALA A 306 27.30 11.65 -5.80
C ALA A 306 27.05 10.13 -5.66
N ALA A 307 27.15 9.37 -6.75
CA ALA A 307 27.00 7.92 -6.73
C ALA A 307 28.20 7.22 -6.06
N THR A 308 29.43 7.64 -6.37
CA THR A 308 30.66 7.06 -5.81
C THR A 308 30.79 7.28 -4.31
N ASN A 309 30.34 8.43 -3.81
CA ASN A 309 30.47 8.78 -2.39
C ASN A 309 29.29 8.30 -1.51
N ARG A 310 28.27 7.66 -2.10
CA ARG A 310 27.08 7.22 -1.35
C ARG A 310 27.39 6.02 -0.47
N VAL A 311 27.00 6.09 0.81
CA VAL A 311 27.24 5.02 1.77
C VAL A 311 26.20 3.92 1.61
N VAL A 312 26.65 2.75 1.13
CA VAL A 312 25.83 1.54 0.96
C VAL A 312 26.07 0.60 2.13
N GLY A 313 25.02 0.06 2.73
CA GLY A 313 25.17 -0.85 3.87
C GLY A 313 23.86 -1.40 4.40
N TYR A 314 23.89 -1.94 5.61
CA TYR A 314 22.67 -2.44 6.24
C TYR A 314 21.79 -1.27 6.64
N GLY A 315 20.53 -1.21 6.16
CA GLY A 315 19.63 -0.07 6.39
C GLY A 315 19.31 0.29 7.86
N MET A 316 19.70 -0.56 8.81
CA MET A 316 19.61 -0.29 10.26
C MET A 316 20.82 0.49 10.81
N ASP A 317 21.95 0.49 10.10
CA ASP A 317 23.18 1.13 10.55
C ASP A 317 23.12 2.65 10.34
N ALA A 318 23.65 3.39 11.31
CA ALA A 318 23.68 4.85 11.25
C ALA A 318 24.58 5.33 10.11
N GLY A 319 24.11 6.31 9.33
CA GLY A 319 24.86 6.91 8.23
C GLY A 319 24.80 6.15 6.90
N VAL A 320 24.08 5.02 6.83
CA VAL A 320 23.78 4.36 5.55
C VAL A 320 22.74 5.18 4.78
N GLU A 321 23.04 5.46 3.52
CA GLU A 321 22.21 6.26 2.62
C GLU A 321 21.46 5.41 1.59
N MET A 322 21.93 4.17 1.34
CA MET A 322 21.29 3.20 0.47
C MET A 322 21.44 1.78 1.04
N GLY A 323 20.32 1.09 1.22
CA GLY A 323 20.27 -0.30 1.70
C GLY A 323 20.28 -1.34 0.60
#